data_AF-A0A7D7XBR6-F1
#
_entry.id   AF-A0A7D7XBR6-F1
#
_cell.length_a   1.000
_cell.length_b   1.000
_cell.length_c   1.000
_cell.angle_alpha   90.00
_cell.angle_beta   90.00
_cell.angle_gamma   90.00
#
_symmetry.space_group_name_H-M   'P 1'
#
loop_
_entity.id
_entity.type
_entity.pdbx_description
1 polymer ?
#
loop_
_entity_poly.entity_id
_entity_poly.type
_entity_poly.pdbx_seq_one_letter_code
_entity_poly.pdbx_strand_id
1 'polypeptide(L)'
;MGRVLSSGRRVGAHRRGLPYGAGSHSAGAPSLLQVIRFLLDTNVASFLTKGISPPLMRRFRDTNKSDAAISTITEAEMRFGLALLPSEAKVWRTVPPFLREIAIEPWDSRCATRYAELAARLRRTGHPMSAFDTMIAAHALAYDFTLVTNDKAFARIKGLRVEDWTKGPQRA
;
A
#
# COMPACT_ATOMS: atom_id res chain seq x y z
N MET A 1 56.73 49.83 -15.48
CA MET A 1 56.49 50.03 -14.03
C MET A 1 56.27 48.68 -13.36
N GLY A 2 57.03 48.37 -12.31
CA GLY A 2 56.61 47.50 -11.20
C GLY A 2 56.71 45.98 -11.37
N ARG A 3 57.75 45.39 -10.78
CA ARG A 3 58.01 43.95 -10.60
C ARG A 3 57.72 43.55 -9.14
N VAL A 4 57.19 42.32 -8.93
CA VAL A 4 57.48 41.33 -7.84
C VAL A 4 56.92 41.70 -6.42
N LEU A 5 56.25 40.83 -5.64
CA LEU A 5 56.68 39.66 -4.83
C LEU A 5 55.41 38.90 -4.36
N SER A 6 55.25 37.58 -4.58
CA SER A 6 55.76 36.43 -3.79
C SER A 6 55.34 36.35 -2.31
N SER A 7 54.44 35.41 -1.99
CA SER A 7 54.41 34.56 -0.77
C SER A 7 53.22 33.61 -0.92
N GLY A 8 53.25 32.28 -0.82
CA GLY A 8 54.14 31.41 -0.06
C GLY A 8 53.31 30.64 0.97
N ARG A 9 52.88 29.40 0.66
CA ARG A 9 52.82 28.23 1.58
C ARG A 9 52.19 27.01 0.91
N ARG A 10 52.97 25.93 0.82
CA ARG A 10 52.48 24.54 0.77
C ARG A 10 51.97 24.16 2.17
N VAL A 11 51.07 23.18 2.25
CA VAL A 11 51.19 21.89 2.99
C VAL A 11 49.79 21.28 3.13
N GLY A 12 49.66 19.97 2.90
CA GLY A 12 48.56 19.19 3.48
C GLY A 12 48.03 18.04 2.62
N ALA A 13 48.77 16.93 2.58
CA ALA A 13 48.27 15.63 2.12
C ALA A 13 47.38 14.96 3.19
N HIS A 14 46.50 14.07 2.72
CA HIS A 14 45.82 13.00 3.48
C HIS A 14 44.88 13.39 4.63
N ARG A 15 43.61 12.95 4.56
CA ARG A 15 43.16 11.66 5.13
C ARG A 15 41.63 11.51 5.01
N ARG A 16 41.25 10.35 4.46
CA ARG A 16 40.26 9.38 4.94
C ARG A 16 38.87 9.89 5.34
N GLY A 17 37.88 9.34 4.63
CA GLY A 17 36.48 9.35 5.04
C GLY A 17 36.29 8.91 6.48
N LEU A 18 35.29 9.52 7.10
CA LEU A 18 34.75 9.07 8.37
C LEU A 18 33.37 8.45 8.14
N PRO A 19 33.05 7.40 8.90
CA PRO A 19 31.95 6.50 8.60
C PRO A 19 30.62 7.10 9.04
N TYR A 20 29.59 6.83 8.25
CA TYR A 20 28.21 7.04 8.66
C TYR A 20 27.95 6.17 9.90
N GLY A 21 27.51 6.80 10.98
CA GLY A 21 27.35 6.18 12.29
C GLY A 21 26.44 4.96 12.24
N ALA A 22 26.93 3.87 12.84
CA ALA A 22 26.17 2.70 13.19
C ALA A 22 25.14 3.08 14.28
N GLY A 23 23.93 3.42 13.85
CA GLY A 23 22.75 3.37 14.70
C GLY A 23 22.37 1.92 14.92
N SER A 24 22.64 1.40 16.11
CA SER A 24 22.19 0.10 16.58
C SER A 24 20.66 0.04 16.60
N HIS A 25 20.05 -0.31 15.47
CA HIS A 25 18.68 -0.80 15.48
C HIS A 25 18.75 -2.24 15.97
N SER A 26 18.35 -2.42 17.24
CA SER A 26 17.98 -3.71 17.79
C SER A 26 17.03 -4.39 16.80
N ALA A 27 17.56 -5.29 15.98
CA ALA A 27 16.79 -6.17 15.15
C ALA A 27 15.99 -7.07 16.09
N GLY A 28 14.76 -6.66 16.38
CA GLY A 28 13.77 -7.55 16.98
C GLY A 28 13.71 -8.81 16.12
N ALA A 29 13.75 -9.97 16.77
CA ALA A 29 13.70 -11.26 16.11
C ALA A 29 12.55 -11.27 15.08
N PRO A 30 12.76 -11.80 13.86
CA PRO A 30 11.69 -11.89 12.87
C PRO A 30 10.54 -12.69 13.48
N SER A 31 9.40 -12.02 13.64
CA SER A 31 8.12 -12.66 13.93
C SER A 31 7.96 -13.84 12.97
N LEU A 32 7.61 -15.01 13.51
CA LEU A 32 7.16 -16.15 12.73
C LEU A 32 6.15 -15.66 11.68
N LEU A 33 6.45 -15.99 10.42
CA LEU A 33 5.88 -15.46 9.18
C LEU A 33 4.41 -15.01 9.31
N GLN A 34 4.18 -13.71 9.53
CA GLN A 34 2.88 -13.13 9.20
C GLN A 34 2.77 -13.18 7.67
N VAL A 35 1.82 -13.97 7.18
CA VAL A 35 1.54 -14.07 5.74
C VAL A 35 0.26 -13.29 5.50
N ILE A 36 0.39 -12.05 5.03
CA ILE A 36 -0.74 -11.34 4.44
C ILE A 36 -1.28 -12.19 3.28
N ARG A 37 -2.58 -12.51 3.33
CA ARG A 37 -3.26 -13.30 2.29
C ARG A 37 -4.21 -12.45 1.47
N PHE A 38 -4.82 -11.45 2.10
CA PHE A 38 -5.88 -10.64 1.54
C PHE A 38 -5.49 -9.18 1.49
N LEU A 39 -5.69 -8.55 0.34
CA LEU A 39 -5.59 -7.10 0.17
C LEU A 39 -7.00 -6.56 -0.03
N LEU A 40 -7.48 -5.69 0.86
CA LEU A 40 -8.80 -5.07 0.71
C LEU A 40 -8.69 -3.85 -0.19
N ASP A 41 -9.58 -3.72 -1.18
CA ASP A 41 -9.68 -2.50 -1.97
C ASP A 41 -10.33 -1.36 -1.17
N THR A 42 -10.36 -0.17 -1.77
CA THR A 42 -10.88 1.04 -1.13
C THR A 42 -12.38 0.98 -0.89
N ASN A 43 -13.16 0.34 -1.77
CA ASN A 43 -14.59 0.18 -1.58
C ASN A 43 -14.91 -0.74 -0.40
N VAL A 44 -14.23 -1.87 -0.29
CA VAL A 44 -14.37 -2.82 0.81
C VAL A 44 -13.94 -2.20 2.14
N ALA A 45 -12.80 -1.50 2.18
CA ALA A 45 -12.36 -0.78 3.38
C ALA A 45 -13.36 0.32 3.79
N SER A 46 -13.93 1.04 2.82
CA SER A 46 -15.01 2.02 3.05
C SER A 46 -16.27 1.37 3.61
N PHE A 47 -16.65 0.19 3.11
CA PHE A 47 -17.83 -0.53 3.59
C PHE A 47 -17.67 -1.04 5.02
N LEU A 48 -16.47 -1.54 5.37
CA LEU A 48 -16.11 -1.94 6.73
C LEU A 48 -16.23 -0.77 7.71
N THR A 49 -15.60 0.37 7.38
CA THR A 49 -15.60 1.56 8.26
C THR A 49 -16.97 2.21 8.39
N LYS A 50 -17.86 2.05 7.40
CA LYS A 50 -19.25 2.51 7.47
C LYS A 50 -20.20 1.50 8.11
N GLY A 51 -19.80 0.23 8.26
CA GLY A 51 -20.63 -0.83 8.83
C GLY A 51 -21.84 -1.20 7.97
N ILE A 52 -21.78 -1.00 6.65
CA ILE A 52 -22.95 -1.10 5.75
C ILE A 52 -23.13 -2.46 5.06
N SER A 53 -22.27 -3.44 5.34
CA SER A 53 -22.40 -4.80 4.78
C SER A 53 -22.22 -5.86 5.86
N PRO A 54 -23.32 -6.38 6.44
CA PRO A 54 -23.26 -7.43 7.47
C PRO A 54 -22.49 -8.70 7.05
N PRO A 55 -22.60 -9.22 5.80
CA PRO A 55 -21.78 -10.34 5.35
C PRO A 55 -20.28 -10.04 5.39
N LEU A 56 -19.88 -8.87 4.89
CA LEU A 56 -18.48 -8.42 4.91
C LEU A 56 -17.97 -8.28 6.34
N MET A 57 -18.75 -7.66 7.23
CA MET A 57 -18.38 -7.48 8.64
C MET A 57 -18.21 -8.81 9.38
N ARG A 58 -18.99 -9.84 9.03
CA ARG A 58 -18.82 -11.20 9.57
C ARG A 58 -17.55 -11.84 9.01
N ARG A 59 -17.40 -11.87 7.69
CA ARG A 59 -16.24 -12.48 7.03
C ARG A 59 -14.91 -11.86 7.47
N PHE A 60 -14.87 -10.54 7.62
CA PHE A 60 -13.69 -9.83 8.13
C PHE A 60 -13.38 -10.20 9.58
N ARG A 61 -14.39 -10.36 10.44
CA ARG A 61 -14.23 -10.79 11.84
C ARG A 61 -13.75 -12.23 11.96
N ASP A 62 -14.22 -13.10 11.08
CA ASP A 62 -13.85 -14.52 11.02
C ASP A 62 -12.45 -14.73 10.38
N THR A 63 -11.88 -13.68 9.81
CA THR A 63 -10.52 -13.68 9.25
C THR A 63 -9.53 -13.20 10.32
N ASN A 64 -8.39 -13.87 10.45
CA ASN A 64 -7.35 -13.38 11.37
C ASN A 64 -6.91 -11.99 10.93
N LYS A 65 -6.82 -11.04 11.88
CA LYS A 65 -6.40 -9.67 11.57
C LYS A 65 -5.04 -9.60 10.85
N SER A 66 -4.14 -10.53 11.14
CA SER A 66 -2.82 -10.67 10.50
C SER A 66 -2.86 -11.16 9.06
N ASP A 67 -4.01 -11.59 8.54
CA ASP A 67 -4.12 -12.14 7.19
C ASP A 67 -4.63 -11.11 6.19
N ALA A 68 -5.14 -9.97 6.66
CA ALA A 68 -5.75 -8.94 5.84
C ALA A 68 -5.02 -7.61 5.98
N ALA A 69 -4.77 -6.96 4.85
CA ALA A 69 -4.14 -5.66 4.78
C ALA A 69 -4.87 -4.74 3.79
N ILE A 70 -4.52 -3.46 3.81
CA ILE A 70 -4.81 -2.51 2.72
C ILE A 70 -3.49 -2.06 2.08
N SER A 71 -3.56 -1.59 0.83
CA SER A 71 -2.45 -0.90 0.18
C SER A 71 -2.28 0.50 0.77
N THR A 72 -1.07 1.05 0.81
CA THR A 72 -0.88 2.50 1.08
C THR A 72 -1.66 3.40 0.11
N ILE A 73 -1.99 2.90 -1.09
CA ILE A 73 -2.87 3.61 -2.03
C ILE A 73 -4.30 3.72 -1.47
N THR A 74 -4.83 2.63 -0.92
CA THR A 74 -6.14 2.62 -0.26
C THR A 74 -6.11 3.48 1.01
N GLU A 75 -5.03 3.45 1.79
CA GLU A 75 -4.86 4.37 2.93
C GLU A 75 -4.95 5.83 2.46
N ALA A 76 -4.25 6.18 1.38
CA ALA A 76 -4.27 7.53 0.82
C ALA A 76 -5.68 7.96 0.39
N GLU A 77 -6.43 7.10 -0.31
CA GLU A 77 -7.81 7.38 -0.70
C GLU A 77 -8.74 7.56 0.50
N MET A 78 -8.61 6.72 1.53
CA MET A 78 -9.41 6.84 2.75
C MET A 78 -9.10 8.13 3.51
N ARG A 79 -7.82 8.50 3.64
CA ARG A 79 -7.40 9.75 4.28
C ARG A 79 -7.84 10.97 3.49
N PHE A 80 -7.74 10.92 2.16
CA PHE A 80 -8.24 11.97 1.29
C PHE A 80 -9.75 12.16 1.45
N GLY A 81 -10.52 11.08 1.39
CA GLY A 81 -11.97 11.12 1.61
C GLY A 81 -12.35 11.67 2.98
N LEU A 82 -11.57 11.35 4.02
CA LEU A 82 -11.76 11.90 5.37
C LEU A 82 -11.46 13.41 5.43
N ALA A 83 -10.40 13.87 4.75
CA ALA A 83 -9.99 15.27 4.72
C ALA A 83 -10.98 16.19 3.99
N LEU A 84 -11.82 15.64 3.09
CA LEU A 84 -12.88 16.39 2.42
C LEU A 84 -14.11 16.65 3.30
N LEU A 85 -14.21 16.01 4.48
CA LEU A 85 -15.40 16.04 5.32
C LEU A 85 -15.21 16.93 6.55
N PRO A 86 -16.30 17.57 7.04
CA PRO A 86 -16.26 18.32 8.29
C PRO A 86 -15.92 17.40 9.47
N SER A 87 -15.27 17.96 10.50
CA SER A 87 -14.71 17.19 11.62
C SER A 87 -15.74 16.43 12.44
N GLU A 88 -16.99 16.86 12.38
CA GLU A 88 -18.14 16.30 13.09
C GLU A 88 -18.74 15.08 12.37
N ALA A 89 -18.35 14.85 11.12
CA ALA A 89 -18.86 13.74 10.31
C ALA A 89 -18.60 12.40 11.01
N LYS A 90 -19.61 11.52 11.03
CA LYS A 90 -19.56 10.23 11.75
C LYS A 90 -18.34 9.37 11.38
N VAL A 91 -17.86 9.47 10.15
CA VAL A 91 -16.71 8.69 9.63
C VAL A 91 -15.38 9.02 10.34
N TRP A 92 -15.24 10.20 10.95
CA TRP A 92 -14.09 10.52 11.82
C TRP A 92 -13.97 9.60 13.03
N ARG A 93 -15.07 8.97 13.45
CA ARG A 93 -15.06 7.99 14.54
C ARG A 93 -14.69 6.57 14.09
N THR A 94 -14.61 6.29 12.78
CA THR A 94 -14.44 4.92 12.27
C THR A 94 -13.20 4.72 11.41
N VAL A 95 -12.83 5.68 10.54
CA VAL A 95 -11.66 5.54 9.66
C VAL A 95 -10.33 5.56 10.42
N PRO A 96 -10.03 6.53 11.31
CA PRO A 96 -8.76 6.54 12.02
C PRO A 96 -8.51 5.30 12.91
N PRO A 97 -9.50 4.79 13.68
CA PRO A 97 -9.34 3.51 14.38
C PRO A 97 -9.06 2.34 13.45
N PHE A 98 -9.80 2.23 12.33
CA PHE A 98 -9.57 1.17 11.35
C PHE A 98 -8.14 1.19 10.81
N LEU A 99 -7.63 2.36 10.39
CA LEU A 99 -6.26 2.51 9.87
C LEU A 99 -5.17 2.22 10.91
N ARG A 100 -5.48 2.29 12.21
CA ARG A 100 -4.53 1.88 13.28
C ARG A 100 -4.51 0.38 13.51
N GLU A 101 -5.58 -0.33 13.17
CA GLU A 101 -5.74 -1.76 13.45
C GLU A 101 -5.42 -2.66 12.25
N ILE A 102 -5.71 -2.20 11.03
CA ILE A 102 -5.44 -2.95 9.80
C ILE A 102 -3.95 -2.88 9.43
N ALA A 103 -3.39 -3.98 8.91
CA ALA A 103 -2.07 -3.93 8.30
C ALA A 103 -2.09 -3.04 7.05
N ILE A 104 -1.03 -2.27 6.84
CA ILE A 104 -0.87 -1.40 5.67
C ILE A 104 0.39 -1.83 4.94
N GLU A 105 0.21 -2.41 3.76
CA GLU A 105 1.32 -2.87 2.92
C GLU A 105 1.87 -1.69 2.09
N PRO A 106 3.20 -1.45 2.10
CA PRO A 106 3.84 -0.41 1.30
C PRO A 106 3.73 -0.69 -0.20
N TRP A 107 3.33 0.33 -0.98
CA TRP A 107 3.45 0.28 -2.43
C TRP A 107 4.89 0.59 -2.86
N ASP A 108 5.63 -0.43 -3.29
CA ASP A 108 7.07 -0.36 -3.56
C ASP A 108 7.45 -0.53 -5.04
N SER A 109 8.74 -0.70 -5.34
CA SER A 109 9.22 -0.90 -6.71
C SER A 109 8.71 -2.18 -7.38
N ARG A 110 8.39 -3.24 -6.63
CA ARG A 110 7.78 -4.46 -7.21
C ARG A 110 6.37 -4.18 -7.68
N CYS A 111 5.61 -3.42 -6.88
CA CYS A 111 4.30 -2.91 -7.26
C CYS A 111 4.38 -2.03 -8.51
N ALA A 112 5.40 -1.17 -8.62
CA ALA A 112 5.62 -0.32 -9.80
C ALA A 112 5.84 -1.13 -11.08
N THR A 113 6.65 -2.18 -11.03
CA THR A 113 6.86 -3.08 -12.18
C THR A 113 5.55 -3.74 -12.61
N ARG A 114 4.78 -4.31 -11.67
CA ARG A 114 3.48 -4.92 -11.97
C ARG A 114 2.46 -3.92 -12.51
N TYR A 115 2.47 -2.69 -12.02
CA TYR A 115 1.60 -1.63 -12.50
C TYR A 115 1.88 -1.30 -13.96
N ALA A 116 3.15 -1.10 -14.33
CA ALA A 116 3.51 -0.78 -15.71
C ALA A 116 3.06 -1.88 -16.69
N GLU A 117 3.30 -3.13 -16.34
CA GLU A 117 2.87 -4.29 -17.12
C GLU A 117 1.33 -4.36 -17.26
N LEU A 118 0.62 -4.24 -16.13
CA LEU A 118 -0.83 -4.31 -16.08
C LEU A 118 -1.49 -3.16 -16.84
N ALA A 119 -1.08 -1.92 -16.58
CA ALA A 119 -1.63 -0.72 -17.21
C ALA A 119 -1.43 -0.76 -18.73
N ALA A 120 -0.23 -1.12 -19.20
CA ALA A 120 0.05 -1.27 -20.63
C ALA A 120 -0.83 -2.34 -21.27
N ARG A 121 -1.01 -3.50 -20.61
CA ARG A 121 -1.89 -4.57 -21.08
C ARG A 121 -3.34 -4.12 -21.17
N LEU A 122 -3.88 -3.57 -20.08
CA LEU A 122 -5.27 -3.09 -20.02
C LEU A 122 -5.54 -2.05 -21.12
N ARG A 123 -4.63 -1.09 -21.32
CA ARG A 123 -4.72 -0.09 -22.39
C ARG A 123 -4.72 -0.70 -23.78
N ARG A 124 -3.78 -1.63 -24.07
CA ARG A 124 -3.72 -2.30 -25.39
C ARG A 124 -4.95 -3.15 -25.67
N THR A 125 -5.55 -3.74 -24.64
CA THR A 125 -6.76 -4.56 -24.78
C THR A 125 -8.06 -3.77 -24.77
N GLY A 126 -8.02 -2.43 -24.69
CA GLY A 126 -9.23 -1.58 -24.71
C GLY A 126 -10.03 -1.58 -23.41
N HIS A 127 -9.43 -1.98 -22.29
CA HIS A 127 -10.11 -2.07 -20.98
C HIS A 127 -9.34 -1.31 -19.89
N PRO A 128 -9.07 0.00 -20.06
CA PRO A 128 -8.40 0.77 -19.02
C PRO A 128 -9.25 0.81 -17.75
N MET A 129 -8.59 0.69 -16.59
CA MET A 129 -9.18 0.95 -15.28
C MET A 129 -8.67 2.28 -14.74
N SER A 130 -9.25 2.78 -13.64
CA SER A 130 -8.72 3.97 -12.99
C SER A 130 -7.27 3.75 -12.54
N ALA A 131 -6.52 4.84 -12.37
CA ALA A 131 -5.11 4.75 -11.97
C ALA A 131 -4.96 4.07 -10.60
N PHE A 132 -5.74 4.47 -9.60
CA PHE A 132 -5.67 3.89 -8.26
C PHE A 132 -6.14 2.43 -8.23
N ASP A 133 -7.21 2.07 -8.93
CA ASP A 133 -7.63 0.66 -9.05
C ASP A 133 -6.53 -0.19 -9.70
N THR A 134 -5.89 0.33 -10.76
CA THR A 134 -4.79 -0.36 -11.43
C THR A 134 -3.59 -0.53 -10.49
N MET A 135 -3.28 0.48 -9.65
CA MET A 135 -2.21 0.39 -8.65
C MET A 135 -2.52 -0.62 -7.55
N ILE A 136 -3.76 -0.72 -7.08
CA ILE A 136 -4.20 -1.69 -6.07
C ILE A 136 -4.15 -3.11 -6.66
N ALA A 137 -4.66 -3.32 -7.88
CA ALA A 137 -4.57 -4.61 -8.57
C ALA A 137 -3.12 -5.04 -8.79
N ALA A 138 -2.26 -4.10 -9.19
CA ALA A 138 -0.83 -4.35 -9.35
C ALA A 138 -0.14 -4.73 -8.04
N HIS A 139 -0.54 -4.11 -6.93
CA HIS A 139 -0.05 -4.46 -5.60
C HIS A 139 -0.39 -5.91 -5.25
N ALA A 140 -1.66 -6.30 -5.40
CA ALA A 140 -2.07 -7.68 -5.18
C ALA A 140 -1.31 -8.68 -6.07
N LEU A 141 -1.07 -8.36 -7.34
CA LEU A 141 -0.27 -9.19 -8.25
C LEU A 141 1.22 -9.27 -7.88
N ALA A 142 1.79 -8.21 -7.30
CA ALA A 142 3.21 -8.16 -6.96
C ALA A 142 3.58 -9.10 -5.81
N TYR A 143 2.63 -9.28 -4.90
CA TYR A 143 2.79 -10.04 -3.66
C TYR A 143 1.94 -11.31 -3.59
N ASP A 144 1.26 -11.64 -4.69
CA ASP A 144 0.36 -12.79 -4.78
C ASP A 144 -0.71 -12.78 -3.67
N PHE A 145 -1.33 -11.63 -3.46
CA PHE A 145 -2.48 -11.49 -2.55
C PHE A 145 -3.79 -11.78 -3.28
N THR A 146 -4.77 -12.30 -2.54
CA THR A 146 -6.16 -12.31 -3.00
C THR A 146 -6.76 -10.93 -2.77
N LEU A 147 -7.17 -10.24 -3.84
CA LEU A 147 -7.83 -8.95 -3.75
C LEU A 147 -9.28 -9.15 -3.30
N VAL A 148 -9.66 -8.52 -2.20
CA VAL A 148 -11.05 -8.49 -1.74
C VAL A 148 -11.70 -7.23 -2.31
N THR A 149 -12.68 -7.41 -3.20
CA THR A 149 -13.38 -6.31 -3.87
C THR A 149 -14.81 -6.75 -4.25
N ASN A 150 -15.73 -5.80 -4.31
CA ASN A 150 -17.06 -6.01 -4.90
C ASN A 150 -17.17 -5.50 -6.35
N ASP A 151 -16.09 -4.95 -6.91
CA ASP A 151 -16.04 -4.49 -8.29
C ASP A 151 -15.67 -5.64 -9.24
N LYS A 152 -16.60 -5.97 -10.13
CA LYS A 152 -16.46 -7.04 -11.12
C LYS A 152 -15.38 -6.74 -12.17
N ALA A 153 -14.95 -5.49 -12.32
CA ALA A 153 -13.89 -5.12 -13.25
C ALA A 153 -12.58 -5.87 -12.97
N PHE A 154 -12.23 -6.05 -11.69
CA PHE A 154 -11.00 -6.74 -11.27
C PHE A 154 -10.96 -8.22 -11.67
N ALA A 155 -12.11 -8.89 -11.74
CA ALA A 155 -12.20 -10.31 -12.13
C ALA A 155 -11.72 -10.56 -13.57
N ARG A 156 -11.62 -9.50 -14.39
CA ARG A 156 -11.12 -9.56 -15.78
C ARG A 156 -9.59 -9.56 -15.86
N ILE A 157 -8.90 -9.27 -14.76
CA ILE A 157 -7.44 -9.20 -14.71
C ILE A 157 -6.87 -10.61 -14.63
N LYS A 158 -6.24 -11.06 -15.72
CA LYS A 158 -5.57 -12.37 -15.75
C LYS A 158 -4.49 -12.45 -14.66
N GLY A 159 -4.58 -13.51 -13.84
CA GLY A 159 -3.63 -13.82 -12.77
C GLY A 159 -3.97 -13.20 -11.41
N LEU A 160 -4.98 -12.31 -11.34
CA LEU A 160 -5.42 -11.73 -10.08
C LEU A 160 -6.47 -12.63 -9.43
N ARG A 161 -6.22 -13.07 -8.19
CA ARG A 161 -7.23 -13.74 -7.38
C ARG A 161 -8.15 -12.70 -6.77
N VAL A 162 -9.45 -12.93 -6.84
CA VAL A 162 -10.47 -12.00 -6.35
C VAL A 162 -11.49 -12.73 -5.49
N GLU A 163 -11.83 -12.14 -4.34
CA GLU A 163 -12.95 -12.55 -3.50
C GLU A 163 -13.92 -11.38 -3.28
N ASP A 164 -15.22 -11.69 -3.26
CA ASP A 164 -16.26 -10.72 -2.89
C ASP A 164 -16.90 -11.13 -1.56
N TRP A 165 -16.43 -10.49 -0.48
CA TRP A 165 -16.92 -10.71 0.88
C TRP A 165 -18.23 -9.99 1.18
N THR A 166 -18.75 -9.16 0.27
CA THR A 166 -20.03 -8.47 0.46
C THR A 166 -21.22 -9.40 0.21
N LYS A 167 -20.97 -10.54 -0.44
CA LYS A 167 -21.95 -11.61 -0.65
C LYS A 167 -21.85 -12.63 0.49
N GLY A 168 -22.95 -13.29 0.81
CA GLY A 168 -22.95 -14.43 1.73
C GLY A 168 -22.02 -15.56 1.23
N PRO A 169 -21.78 -16.61 2.05
CA PRO A 169 -20.89 -17.69 1.67
C PRO A 169 -21.28 -18.25 0.31
N GLN A 170 -20.36 -18.15 -0.66
CA GLN A 170 -20.53 -18.80 -1.95
C GLN A 170 -20.28 -20.28 -1.71
N ARG A 171 -21.34 -21.09 -1.77
CA ARG A 171 -21.20 -22.55 -1.76
C ARG A 171 -20.41 -22.93 -3.01
N ALA A 172 -19.31 -23.65 -2.81
CA ALA A 172 -18.58 -24.33 -3.87
C ALA A 172 -19.48 -25.38 -4.54
#